data_AF-A0A7S2PJP8-F1
#
_entry.id   AF-A0A7S2PJP8-F1
#
_cell.length_a   1.000
_cell.length_b   1.000
_cell.length_c   1.000
_cell.angle_alpha   90.00
_cell.angle_beta   90.00
_cell.angle_gamma   90.00
#
_symmetry.space_group_name_H-M   'P 1'
#
loop_
_entity.id
_entity.type
_entity.pdbx_description
1 polymer ?
#
loop_
_entity_poly.entity_id
_entity_poly.type
_entity_poly.pdbx_seq_one_letter_code
_entity_poly.pdbx_strand_id
1 'polypeptide(L)'
;MRQALHYFLLAGLGSIVAEAAGFVQSGMALKWRCNVTRRLQNMYFSKMAYYRIQNEPKEHAAADIDTHIVRDVRDLSAAMAELAVTLTDAVVKVVVFGTATAMARHWVWALPPPLFFLLAVKTILRMEPSQGGQIVAALQHSE
;
A
#
# COMPACT_ATOMS: atom_id res chain seq x y z
N MET A 1 4.49 32.25 29.20
CA MET A 1 3.25 31.43 29.15
C MET A 1 2.67 31.28 27.74
N ARG A 2 2.48 32.35 26.95
CA ARG A 2 1.87 32.28 25.59
C ARG A 2 2.52 31.29 24.63
N GLN A 3 3.86 31.23 24.58
CA GLN A 3 4.59 30.30 23.70
C GLN A 3 4.41 28.83 24.12
N ALA A 4 4.36 28.52 25.42
CA ALA A 4 4.12 27.17 25.92
C ALA A 4 2.73 26.65 25.50
N LEU A 5 1.73 27.53 25.51
CA LEU A 5 0.37 27.20 25.06
C LEU A 5 0.32 26.92 23.56
N HIS A 6 1.07 27.66 22.73
CA HIS A 6 1.17 27.38 21.29
C HIS A 6 1.76 26.00 21.00
N TYR A 7 2.86 25.62 21.67
CA TYR A 7 3.47 24.30 21.47
C TYR A 7 2.54 23.17 21.93
N PHE A 8 1.83 23.35 23.05
CA PHE A 8 0.85 22.38 23.53
C PHE A 8 -0.31 22.18 22.53
N LEU A 9 -0.83 23.27 21.96
CA LEU A 9 -1.87 23.19 20.92
C LEU A 9 -1.36 22.51 19.65
N LEU A 10 -0.14 22.81 19.22
CA LEU A 10 0.46 22.17 18.04
C LEU A 10 0.67 20.67 18.24
N ALA A 11 1.14 20.27 19.41
CA ALA A 11 1.29 18.86 19.76
C ALA A 11 -0.06 18.14 19.79
N GLY A 12 -1.08 18.75 20.42
CA GLY A 12 -2.43 18.19 20.46
C GLY A 12 -3.04 18.03 19.06
N LEU A 13 -2.91 19.04 18.19
CA LEU A 13 -3.34 18.96 16.80
C LEU A 13 -2.59 17.85 16.04
N GLY A 14 -1.28 17.74 16.24
CA GLY A 14 -0.46 16.68 15.64
C GLY A 14 -0.95 15.28 16.02
N SER A 15 -1.26 15.06 17.31
CA SER A 15 -1.81 13.79 17.78
C SER A 15 -3.18 13.48 17.16
N ILE A 16 -4.08 14.46 17.07
CA ILE A 16 -5.40 14.26 16.43
C ILE A 16 -5.25 13.85 14.97
N VAL A 17 -4.34 14.50 14.23
CA VAL A 17 -4.09 14.17 12.83
C VAL A 17 -3.50 12.77 12.68
N ALA A 18 -2.59 12.37 13.57
CA ALA A 18 -2.02 11.02 13.57
C ALA A 18 -3.08 9.94 13.81
N GLU A 19 -3.96 10.14 14.79
CA GLU A 19 -5.07 9.22 15.07
C GLU A 19 -6.06 9.15 13.91
N ALA A 20 -6.40 10.31 13.31
CA ALA A 20 -7.26 10.37 12.14
C ALA A 20 -6.65 9.60 10.94
N ALA A 21 -5.34 9.72 10.73
CA ALA A 21 -4.64 8.97 9.69
C ALA A 21 -4.70 7.46 9.94
N GLY A 22 -4.51 7.02 11.20
CA GLY A 22 -4.64 5.60 11.59
C GLY A 22 -6.06 5.05 11.39
N PHE A 23 -7.08 5.88 11.67
CA PHE A 23 -8.48 5.53 11.40
C PHE A 23 -8.75 5.36 9.90
N VAL A 24 -8.26 6.30 9.07
CA VAL A 24 -8.39 6.22 7.60
C VAL A 24 -7.66 4.99 7.05
N GLN A 25 -6.45 4.69 7.54
CA GLN A 25 -5.68 3.51 7.15
C GLN A 25 -6.49 2.23 7.42
N SER A 26 -7.04 2.10 8.61
CA SER A 26 -7.83 0.93 9.02
C SER A 26 -9.10 0.78 8.18
N GLY A 27 -9.80 1.89 7.92
CA GLY A 27 -10.97 1.90 7.04
C GLY A 27 -10.65 1.52 5.59
N MET A 28 -9.51 2.00 5.08
CA MET A 28 -9.05 1.68 3.72
C MET A 28 -8.67 0.21 3.58
N ALA A 29 -7.91 -0.33 4.55
CA ALA A 29 -7.56 -1.76 4.60
C ALA A 29 -8.82 -2.64 4.58
N LEU A 30 -9.84 -2.29 5.36
CA LEU A 30 -11.11 -3.03 5.38
C LEU A 30 -11.83 -2.98 4.03
N LYS A 31 -11.94 -1.80 3.43
CA LYS A 31 -12.62 -1.61 2.14
C LYS A 31 -11.92 -2.36 1.01
N TRP A 32 -10.59 -2.33 1.00
CA TRP A 32 -9.78 -3.06 0.02
C TRP A 32 -9.89 -4.56 0.20
N ARG A 33 -9.83 -5.05 1.45
CA ARG A 33 -10.08 -6.45 1.75
C ARG A 33 -11.44 -6.91 1.22
N CYS A 34 -12.51 -6.18 1.51
CA CYS A 34 -13.85 -6.51 1.00
C CYS A 34 -13.92 -6.54 -0.55
N ASN A 35 -13.25 -5.60 -1.23
CA ASN A 35 -13.24 -5.55 -2.69
C ASN A 35 -12.43 -6.70 -3.30
N VAL A 36 -11.24 -6.96 -2.77
CA VAL A 36 -10.36 -8.06 -3.20
C VAL A 36 -11.06 -9.40 -2.95
N THR A 37 -11.60 -9.63 -1.74
CA THR A 37 -12.33 -10.85 -1.43
C THR A 37 -13.52 -11.05 -2.37
N ARG A 38 -14.31 -10.00 -2.67
CA ARG A 38 -15.44 -10.13 -3.60
C ARG A 38 -14.99 -10.50 -5.01
N ARG A 39 -13.94 -9.86 -5.52
CA ARG A 39 -13.39 -10.18 -6.85
C ARG A 39 -12.82 -11.59 -6.89
N LEU A 40 -12.08 -11.98 -5.86
CA LEU A 40 -11.46 -13.29 -5.76
C LEU A 40 -12.51 -14.39 -5.63
N GLN A 41 -13.55 -14.17 -4.82
CA GLN A 41 -14.67 -15.09 -4.66
C GLN A 41 -15.40 -15.31 -6.00
N ASN A 42 -15.63 -14.24 -6.76
CA ASN A 42 -16.22 -14.36 -8.10
C ASN A 42 -15.34 -15.19 -9.03
N MET A 43 -14.01 -15.05 -8.99
CA MET A 43 -13.09 -15.86 -9.81
C MET A 43 -13.02 -17.31 -9.32
N TYR A 44 -12.99 -17.52 -8.01
CA TYR A 44 -12.86 -18.84 -7.38
C TYR A 44 -14.09 -19.74 -7.64
N PHE A 45 -15.30 -19.17 -7.58
CA PHE A 45 -16.53 -19.90 -7.88
C PHE A 45 -16.93 -19.87 -9.36
N SER A 46 -16.28 -19.04 -10.18
CA SER A 46 -16.51 -19.04 -11.62
C SER A 46 -15.91 -20.30 -12.27
N LYS A 47 -16.60 -20.84 -13.28
CA LYS A 47 -16.15 -21.97 -14.11
C LYS A 47 -15.68 -23.21 -13.31
N MET A 48 -16.22 -23.46 -12.11
CA MET A 48 -15.78 -24.53 -11.21
C MET A 48 -14.26 -24.50 -10.92
N ALA A 49 -13.64 -23.32 -10.91
CA ALA A 49 -12.20 -23.17 -10.67
C ALA A 49 -11.77 -23.79 -9.33
N TYR A 50 -12.59 -23.66 -8.28
CA TYR A 50 -12.36 -24.34 -7.00
C TYR A 50 -12.17 -25.86 -7.14
N TYR A 51 -12.98 -26.51 -7.99
CA TYR A 51 -12.92 -27.96 -8.20
C TYR A 51 -11.66 -28.35 -8.98
N ARG A 52 -11.30 -27.55 -9.99
CA ARG A 52 -10.07 -27.76 -10.77
C ARG A 52 -8.83 -27.66 -9.87
N ILE A 53 -8.78 -26.66 -9.00
CA ILE A 53 -7.66 -26.42 -8.07
C ILE A 53 -7.55 -27.53 -7.03
N GLN A 54 -8.68 -28.03 -6.50
CA GLN A 54 -8.67 -29.11 -5.49
C GLN A 54 -8.33 -30.49 -6.08
N ASN A 55 -8.57 -30.71 -7.37
CA ASN A 55 -8.34 -31.99 -8.04
C ASN A 55 -7.02 -32.05 -8.83
N GLU A 56 -6.25 -30.97 -8.88
CA GLU A 56 -4.90 -31.02 -9.47
C GLU A 56 -4.00 -31.99 -8.70
N PRO A 57 -3.07 -32.69 -9.39
CA PRO A 57 -2.20 -33.66 -8.75
C PRO A 57 -1.41 -33.02 -7.61
N LYS A 58 -1.43 -33.67 -6.44
CA LYS A 58 -0.89 -33.21 -5.15
C LYS A 58 0.62 -32.88 -5.12
N GLU A 59 1.31 -33.08 -6.24
CA GLU A 59 2.70 -32.67 -6.41
C GLU A 59 2.85 -31.14 -6.40
N HIS A 60 1.79 -30.40 -6.77
CA HIS A 60 1.77 -28.92 -6.80
C HIS A 60 0.59 -28.32 -6.00
N ALA A 61 -0.38 -29.12 -5.57
CA ALA A 61 -1.51 -28.63 -4.78
C ALA A 61 -1.04 -28.32 -3.35
N ALA A 62 -0.93 -27.03 -3.03
CA ALA A 62 -0.71 -26.60 -1.66
C ALA A 62 -1.85 -27.16 -0.78
N ALA A 63 -1.50 -27.83 0.31
CA ALA A 63 -2.50 -28.13 1.33
C ALA A 63 -3.08 -26.80 1.85
N ASP A 64 -4.40 -26.74 2.04
CA ASP A 64 -5.11 -25.57 2.59
C ASP A 64 -5.04 -24.26 1.78
N ILE A 65 -5.17 -24.33 0.45
CA ILE A 65 -5.23 -23.14 -0.45
C ILE A 65 -6.25 -22.10 0.04
N ASP A 66 -7.41 -22.53 0.53
CA ASP A 66 -8.46 -21.63 1.01
C ASP A 66 -7.99 -20.80 2.22
N THR A 67 -7.22 -21.41 3.11
CA THR A 67 -6.64 -20.75 4.29
C THR A 67 -5.55 -19.75 3.88
N HIS A 68 -4.71 -20.14 2.92
CA HIS A 68 -3.68 -19.27 2.35
C HIS A 68 -4.30 -18.04 1.68
N ILE A 69 -5.31 -18.24 0.83
CA ILE A 69 -6.04 -17.16 0.16
C ILE A 69 -6.59 -16.14 1.17
N VAL A 70 -7.27 -16.61 2.23
CA VAL A 70 -7.87 -15.71 3.22
C VAL A 70 -6.82 -14.91 3.97
N ARG A 71 -5.72 -15.57 4.36
CA ARG A 71 -4.61 -14.94 5.06
C ARG A 71 -3.89 -13.92 4.18
N ASP A 72 -3.54 -14.31 2.96
CA ASP A 72 -2.77 -13.48 2.03
C ASP A 72 -3.58 -12.25 1.60
N VAL A 73 -4.89 -12.40 1.37
CA VAL A 73 -5.76 -11.24 1.06
C VAL A 73 -5.82 -10.26 2.22
N ARG A 74 -5.86 -10.75 3.47
CA ARG A 74 -5.85 -9.89 4.65
C ARG A 74 -4.51 -9.15 4.76
N ASP A 75 -3.41 -9.87 4.67
CA ASP A 75 -2.07 -9.32 4.86
C ASP A 75 -1.70 -8.35 3.72
N LEU A 76 -2.07 -8.68 2.47
CA LEU A 76 -1.94 -7.80 1.30
C LEU A 76 -2.74 -6.51 1.46
N SER A 77 -4.00 -6.60 1.90
CA SER A 77 -4.86 -5.42 2.06
C SER A 77 -4.35 -4.48 3.15
N ALA A 78 -3.79 -5.03 4.23
CA ALA A 78 -3.19 -4.25 5.31
C ALA A 78 -1.90 -3.56 4.84
N ALA A 79 -0.98 -4.31 4.22
CA ALA A 79 0.28 -3.78 3.69
C ALA A 79 0.04 -2.71 2.62
N MET A 80 -0.96 -2.91 1.76
CA MET A 80 -1.31 -1.93 0.75
C MET A 80 -1.85 -0.64 1.37
N ALA A 81 -2.72 -0.74 2.36
CA ALA A 81 -3.29 0.44 3.02
C ALA A 81 -2.22 1.24 3.75
N GLU A 82 -1.29 0.55 4.42
CA GLU A 82 -0.10 1.17 5.02
C GLU A 82 0.73 1.90 3.96
N LEU A 83 1.11 1.21 2.88
CA LEU A 83 1.90 1.81 1.80
C LEU A 83 1.23 3.05 1.22
N ALA A 84 -0.08 3.02 0.98
CA ALA A 84 -0.81 4.14 0.43
C ALA A 84 -0.85 5.35 1.36
N VAL A 85 -0.98 5.14 2.67
CA VAL A 85 -0.91 6.22 3.67
C VAL A 85 0.50 6.78 3.76
N THR A 86 1.53 5.93 3.80
CA THR A 86 2.95 6.36 3.81
C THR A 86 3.32 7.14 2.55
N LEU A 87 2.86 6.70 1.37
CA LEU A 87 3.07 7.43 0.12
C LEU A 87 2.36 8.78 0.13
N THR A 88 1.13 8.83 0.64
CA THR A 88 0.38 10.09 0.76
C THR A 88 1.09 11.06 1.69
N ASP A 89 1.56 10.61 2.85
CA ASP A 89 2.35 11.41 3.80
C ASP A 89 3.65 11.92 3.16
N ALA A 90 4.38 11.06 2.44
CA ALA A 90 5.59 11.45 1.73
C ALA A 90 5.31 12.53 0.67
N VAL A 91 4.25 12.39 -0.11
CA VAL A 91 3.85 13.40 -1.12
C VAL A 91 3.47 14.72 -0.46
N VAL A 92 2.67 14.70 0.61
CA VAL A 92 2.30 15.91 1.36
C VAL A 92 3.55 16.61 1.89
N LYS A 93 4.49 15.87 2.49
CA LYS A 93 5.77 16.42 2.96
C LYS A 93 6.56 17.04 1.81
N VAL A 94 6.70 16.35 0.68
CA VAL A 94 7.41 16.89 -0.51
C VAL A 94 6.78 18.20 -0.97
N VAL A 95 5.45 18.28 -1.03
CA VAL A 95 4.73 19.50 -1.43
C VAL A 95 4.92 20.63 -0.41
N VAL A 96 4.77 20.35 0.88
CA VAL A 96 4.92 21.37 1.94
C VAL A 96 6.36 21.88 2.02
N PHE A 97 7.35 20.98 2.03
CA PHE A 97 8.76 21.39 2.05
C PHE A 97 9.16 22.08 0.74
N GLY A 98 8.68 21.61 -0.41
CA GLY A 98 8.92 22.25 -1.70
C GLY A 98 8.35 23.67 -1.76
N THR A 99 7.10 23.86 -1.32
CA THR A 99 6.47 25.19 -1.28
C THR A 99 7.13 26.12 -0.27
N ALA A 100 7.45 25.64 0.93
CA ALA A 100 8.14 26.43 1.96
C ALA A 100 9.53 26.90 1.48
N THR A 101 10.29 26.02 0.82
CA THR A 101 11.61 26.35 0.28
C THR A 101 11.54 27.27 -0.94
N ALA A 102 10.51 27.12 -1.79
CA ALA A 102 10.25 28.03 -2.90
C ALA A 102 9.95 29.46 -2.41
N MET A 103 9.20 29.61 -1.32
CA MET A 103 8.85 30.91 -0.73
C MET A 103 10.04 31.59 -0.04
N ALA A 104 10.95 30.83 0.55
CA ALA A 104 12.03 31.38 1.38
C ALA A 104 13.24 31.90 0.58
N ARG A 105 13.47 31.44 -0.66
CA ARG A 105 14.71 31.76 -1.39
C ARG A 105 14.55 31.83 -2.91
N HIS A 106 14.75 30.71 -3.61
CA HIS A 106 14.67 30.64 -5.07
C HIS A 106 14.09 29.27 -5.49
N TRP A 107 13.30 29.24 -6.56
CA TRP A 107 12.60 28.04 -7.05
C TRP A 107 13.49 26.80 -7.27
N VAL A 108 14.77 26.99 -7.63
CA VAL A 108 15.74 25.91 -7.82
C VAL A 108 15.97 25.10 -6.53
N TRP A 109 15.85 25.74 -5.36
CA TRP A 109 16.01 25.09 -4.06
C TRP A 109 14.77 24.32 -3.59
N ALA A 110 13.67 24.39 -4.34
CA ALA A 110 12.47 23.58 -4.10
C ALA A 110 12.49 22.22 -4.80
N LEU A 111 13.46 21.99 -5.69
CA LEU A 111 13.63 20.75 -6.45
C LEU A 111 14.22 19.56 -5.66
N PRO A 112 15.09 19.73 -4.64
CA PRO A 112 15.69 18.59 -3.94
C PRO A 112 14.68 17.63 -3.29
N PRO A 113 13.61 18.10 -2.58
CA PRO A 113 12.61 17.19 -2.00
C PRO A 113 11.91 16.26 -3.02
N PRO A 114 11.36 16.76 -4.15
CA PRO A 114 10.77 15.88 -5.16
C PRO A 114 11.83 15.03 -5.87
N LEU A 115 13.05 15.53 -6.09
CA LEU A 115 14.11 14.75 -6.74
C LEU A 115 14.52 13.53 -5.88
N PHE A 116 14.67 13.72 -4.58
CA PHE A 116 14.97 12.65 -3.63
C PHE A 116 13.86 11.60 -3.61
N PHE A 117 12.59 12.03 -3.55
CA PHE A 117 11.44 11.12 -3.58
C PHE A 117 11.43 10.27 -4.86
N LEU A 118 11.62 10.89 -6.04
CA LEU A 118 11.64 10.16 -7.31
C LEU A 118 12.82 9.19 -7.41
N LEU A 119 14.01 9.57 -6.91
CA LEU A 119 15.16 8.67 -6.85
C LEU A 119 14.89 7.47 -5.94
N ALA A 120 14.32 7.71 -4.75
CA ALA A 120 13.95 6.65 -3.82
C ALA A 120 12.95 5.67 -4.45
N VAL A 121 11.87 6.18 -5.07
CA VAL A 121 10.89 5.35 -5.80
C VAL A 121 11.57 4.55 -6.91
N LYS A 122 12.44 5.18 -7.71
CA LYS A 122 13.18 4.50 -8.78
C LYS A 122 14.09 3.39 -8.24
N THR A 123 14.73 3.61 -7.09
CA THR A 123 15.57 2.58 -6.46
C THR A 123 14.75 1.41 -5.92
N ILE A 124 13.60 1.69 -5.31
CA ILE A 124 12.68 0.66 -4.79
C ILE A 124 12.15 -0.19 -5.94
N LEU A 125 11.67 0.43 -7.02
CA LEU A 125 11.19 -0.29 -8.21
C LEU A 125 12.30 -1.12 -8.88
N ARG A 126 13.56 -0.69 -8.78
CA ARG A 126 14.70 -1.46 -9.29
C ARG A 126 15.07 -2.65 -8.40
N MET A 127 14.73 -2.59 -7.11
CA MET A 127 14.96 -3.66 -6.14
C MET A 127 13.80 -4.66 -6.07
N GLU A 128 12.68 -4.39 -6.75
CA GLU A 128 11.54 -5.30 -6.79
C GLU A 128 11.99 -6.66 -7.36
N PRO A 129 11.86 -7.76 -6.59
CA PRO A 129 12.23 -9.08 -7.08
C PRO A 129 11.31 -9.44 -8.26
N SER A 130 11.88 -9.91 -9.37
CA SER A 130 11.21 -10.15 -10.65
C SER A 130 10.16 -11.28 -10.67
N GLN A 131 9.57 -11.64 -9.53
CA GLN A 131 8.63 -12.75 -9.40
C GLN A 131 7.32 -12.54 -10.15
N GLY A 132 6.98 -11.30 -10.50
CA GLY A 132 5.83 -10.99 -11.36
C GLY A 132 5.87 -11.73 -12.71
N GLY A 133 7.05 -11.94 -13.30
CA GLY A 133 7.19 -12.67 -14.56
C GLY A 133 6.84 -14.16 -14.44
N GLN A 134 7.14 -14.79 -13.30
CA GLN A 134 6.81 -16.20 -13.05
C GLN A 134 5.32 -16.41 -12.76
N ILE A 135 4.69 -15.47 -12.05
CA ILE A 135 3.25 -15.52 -11.76
C ILE A 135 2.43 -15.30 -13.03
N VAL A 136 2.83 -14.34 -13.88
CA VAL A 136 2.16 -14.08 -15.17
C VAL A 136 2.34 -15.27 -16.14
N ALA A 137 3.54 -15.86 -16.19
CA ALA A 137 3.78 -17.06 -17.00
C ALA A 137 2.98 -18.29 -16.50
N ALA A 138 2.84 -18.46 -15.18
CA ALA A 138 2.02 -19.53 -14.59
C ALA A 138 0.52 -19.34 -14.88
N LEU A 139 0.03 -18.09 -14.86
CA LEU A 139 -1.36 -17.76 -15.22
C LEU A 139 -1.66 -18.00 -16.71
N GLN A 140 -0.71 -17.71 -17.61
CA GLN A 140 -0.87 -17.97 -19.05
C GLN A 140 -0.91 -19.46 -19.41
N HIS A 141 -0.34 -20.34 -18.59
CA HIS A 141 -0.42 -21.80 -18.79
C HIS A 141 -1.72 -22.42 -18.23
N SER A 142 -2.55 -21.64 -17.54
CA SER A 142 -3.77 -22.10 -16.84
C SER A 142 -5.08 -21.73 -17.55
N GLU A 143 -5.01 -21.00 -18.68
CA GLU A 143 -6.09 -20.77 -19.64
C GLU A 143 -6.10 -21.84 -20.74
#